data_AF-A0A0K8RFB6-F1
#
_entry.id   AF-A0A0K8RFB6-F1
#
_cell.length_a   1.000
_cell.length_b   1.000
_cell.length_c   1.000
_cell.angle_alpha   90.00
_cell.angle_beta   90.00
_cell.angle_gamma   90.00
#
_symmetry.space_group_name_H-M   'P 1'
#
loop_
_entity.id
_entity.type
_entity.pdbx_description
1 polymer ?
#
loop_
_entity_poly.entity_id
_entity_poly.type
_entity_poly.pdbx_seq_one_letter_code
_entity_poly.pdbx_strand_id
1 'polypeptide(L)'
;MDVATISSVFLFALAGRCMASDADFTACLDSQYHKQKPGPESSLYGHCTPWKNEACCTENTTRDVHHTAMYGFSLDFCEEQTGQKMRDVCKKHFHRDLCFYECEPNIGPWVVKVKRKLSKERFFEAPLCESDCNIWWQDCRFEYACTPNWPRGFKFGGGKNSCPKDSKCVPFHEMYKNASDFCSQVWDHSWKVVRDDRPCMRLWFDGSMGNPNKKVAQLYGSHMVDKNGFPNDAVAATSSSLQLLFIFGAMLTTLLS
;
A
#
# COMPACT_ATOMS: atom_id res chain seq x y z
N MET A 1 0.06 -66.46 7.72
CA MET A 1 1.45 -66.45 8.21
C MET A 1 2.25 -67.01 7.05
N ASP A 2 3.04 -66.24 6.30
CA ASP A 2 3.96 -65.18 6.72
C ASP A 2 4.07 -63.99 5.77
N VAL A 3 4.50 -62.89 6.37
CA VAL A 3 4.69 -61.52 5.87
C VAL A 3 6.15 -61.33 5.44
N ALA A 4 6.41 -60.36 4.55
CA ALA A 4 7.70 -59.77 4.15
C ALA A 4 8.26 -60.35 2.82
N THR A 5 8.79 -59.59 1.84
CA THR A 5 9.27 -58.21 1.81
C THR A 5 9.30 -57.78 0.34
N ILE A 6 8.44 -56.86 -0.10
CA ILE A 6 8.68 -56.08 -1.32
C ILE A 6 8.76 -54.63 -0.86
N SER A 7 9.99 -54.18 -0.65
CA SER A 7 10.29 -52.81 -0.28
C SER A 7 10.08 -51.92 -1.49
N SER A 8 8.83 -51.52 -1.74
CA SER A 8 8.51 -50.37 -2.57
C SER A 8 9.00 -49.13 -1.84
N VAL A 9 10.20 -48.68 -2.19
CA VAL A 9 10.68 -47.35 -1.82
C VAL A 9 9.84 -46.33 -2.60
N PHE A 10 8.64 -46.03 -2.09
CA PHE A 10 7.93 -44.82 -2.45
C PHE A 10 8.72 -43.65 -1.85
N LEU A 11 9.58 -43.04 -2.67
CA LEU A 11 10.05 -41.67 -2.44
C LEU A 11 8.81 -40.77 -2.40
N PHE A 12 8.23 -40.56 -1.22
CA PHE A 12 7.47 -39.36 -0.96
C PHE A 12 8.47 -38.21 -0.89
N ALA A 13 8.78 -37.63 -2.05
CA ALA A 13 9.32 -36.28 -2.10
C ALA A 13 8.24 -35.36 -1.51
N LEU A 14 8.32 -35.14 -0.20
CA LEU A 14 7.69 -34.01 0.45
C LEU A 14 8.30 -32.76 -0.19
N ALA A 15 7.67 -32.29 -1.26
CA ALA A 15 7.79 -30.89 -1.65
C ALA A 15 7.21 -30.09 -0.48
N GLY A 16 8.05 -29.80 0.50
CA GLY A 16 7.78 -28.83 1.53
C GLY A 16 7.56 -27.50 0.84
N ARG A 17 6.29 -27.20 0.50
CA ARG A 17 5.88 -25.83 0.28
C ARG A 17 6.07 -25.15 1.63
N CYS A 18 7.14 -24.38 1.79
CA CYS A 18 7.13 -23.34 2.82
C CYS A 18 5.88 -22.50 2.53
N MET A 19 4.83 -22.70 3.31
CA MET A 19 3.75 -21.73 3.31
C MET A 19 4.40 -20.46 3.85
N ALA A 20 4.57 -19.47 2.97
CA ALA A 20 5.04 -18.16 3.39
C ALA A 20 4.11 -17.70 4.52
N SER A 21 4.70 -17.37 5.65
CA SER A 21 3.93 -16.95 6.82
C SER A 21 3.38 -15.55 6.58
N ASP A 22 2.32 -15.16 7.29
CA ASP A 22 1.82 -13.78 7.22
C ASP A 22 2.93 -12.74 7.51
N ALA A 23 3.93 -13.11 8.32
CA ALA A 23 5.06 -12.26 8.66
C ALA A 23 5.97 -11.96 7.45
N ASP A 24 5.90 -12.73 6.36
CA ASP A 24 6.81 -12.59 5.22
C ASP A 24 6.45 -11.37 4.33
N PHE A 25 5.22 -10.85 4.46
CA PHE A 25 4.71 -9.75 3.64
C PHE A 25 4.38 -8.49 4.45
N THR A 26 4.46 -8.57 5.78
CA THR A 26 4.30 -7.44 6.69
C THR A 26 5.64 -6.81 7.03
N ALA A 27 5.76 -5.49 6.91
CA ALA A 27 6.94 -4.74 7.30
C ALA A 27 6.56 -3.32 7.74
N CYS A 28 7.28 -2.80 8.74
CA CYS A 28 7.31 -1.38 9.01
C CYS A 28 8.56 -0.78 8.36
N LEU A 29 8.42 0.33 7.65
CA LEU A 29 9.56 1.03 7.03
C LEU A 29 10.57 1.46 8.10
N ASP A 30 11.87 1.32 7.82
CA ASP A 30 12.93 1.99 8.60
C ASP A 30 12.90 3.51 8.34
N SER A 31 12.05 4.20 9.11
CA SER A 31 11.82 5.64 9.05
C SER A 31 11.69 6.27 10.44
N GLN A 32 11.69 7.60 10.48
CA GLN A 32 11.70 8.39 11.71
C GLN A 32 10.58 8.05 12.72
N TYR A 33 9.35 7.76 12.26
CA TYR A 33 8.17 7.63 13.13
C TYR A 33 7.54 6.24 13.15
N HIS A 34 8.12 5.30 12.41
CA HIS A 34 7.67 3.92 12.38
C HIS A 34 8.24 3.12 13.55
N LYS A 35 7.44 2.18 14.05
CA LYS A 35 7.88 1.12 14.96
C LYS A 35 8.79 0.15 14.23
N GLN A 36 9.55 -0.64 14.99
CA GLN A 36 10.40 -1.70 14.41
C GLN A 36 9.60 -2.86 13.82
N LYS A 37 8.41 -3.15 14.36
CA LYS A 37 7.54 -4.24 13.93
C LYS A 37 6.07 -3.84 14.10
N PRO A 38 5.17 -4.42 13.27
CA PRO A 38 3.74 -4.24 13.44
C PRO A 38 3.27 -4.74 14.80
N GLY A 39 2.23 -4.10 15.34
CA GLY A 39 1.57 -4.55 16.55
C GLY A 39 0.35 -3.71 16.89
N PRO A 40 -0.48 -4.17 17.84
CA PRO A 40 -1.70 -3.46 18.21
C PRO A 40 -1.40 -2.11 18.88
N GLU A 41 -2.27 -1.14 18.63
CA GLU A 41 -2.27 0.22 19.18
C GLU A 41 -3.71 0.59 19.57
N SER A 42 -4.03 0.62 20.87
CA SER A 42 -5.41 0.78 21.34
C SER A 42 -6.04 2.15 21.04
N SER A 43 -5.20 3.16 20.76
CA SER A 43 -5.57 4.56 20.88
C SER A 43 -5.18 5.40 19.66
N LEU A 44 -5.09 4.79 18.47
CA LEU A 44 -4.85 5.54 17.23
C LEU A 44 -5.92 6.61 17.02
N TYR A 45 -5.51 7.78 16.55
CA TYR A 45 -6.37 8.96 16.45
C TYR A 45 -6.94 9.17 15.04
N GLY A 46 -8.18 9.68 14.98
CA GLY A 46 -8.80 10.19 13.76
C GLY A 46 -8.87 9.17 12.62
N HIS A 47 -8.34 9.57 11.46
CA HIS A 47 -8.37 8.75 10.24
C HIS A 47 -7.48 7.50 10.32
N CYS A 48 -6.57 7.41 11.30
CA CYS A 48 -5.63 6.30 11.45
C CYS A 48 -6.20 5.13 12.28
N THR A 49 -7.40 5.30 12.86
CA THR A 49 -8.09 4.27 13.67
C THR A 49 -8.27 2.90 12.99
N PRO A 50 -8.39 2.75 11.65
CA PRO A 50 -8.56 1.44 11.04
C PRO A 50 -7.41 0.45 11.28
N TRP A 51 -6.20 0.95 11.56
CA TRP A 51 -5.00 0.11 11.77
C TRP A 51 -4.80 -0.35 13.22
N LYS A 52 -5.69 -0.01 14.15
CA LYS A 52 -5.48 -0.24 15.60
C LYS A 52 -5.09 -1.67 16.02
N ASN A 53 -5.50 -2.69 15.26
CA ASN A 53 -5.22 -4.08 15.59
C ASN A 53 -3.81 -4.51 15.16
N GLU A 54 -3.24 -3.87 14.15
CA GLU A 54 -1.93 -4.17 13.58
C GLU A 54 -1.40 -2.93 12.84
N ALA A 55 -0.58 -2.13 13.51
CA ALA A 55 -0.06 -0.86 13.00
C ALA A 55 1.47 -0.76 13.11
N CYS A 56 2.06 0.02 12.20
CA CYS A 56 3.45 0.46 12.25
C CYS A 56 3.66 1.84 12.90
N CYS A 57 2.59 2.56 13.19
CA CYS A 57 2.63 3.85 13.88
C CYS A 57 2.34 3.70 15.38
N THR A 58 2.47 4.81 16.12
CA THR A 58 2.05 4.93 17.54
C THR A 58 0.89 5.90 17.68
N GLU A 59 0.20 5.92 18.82
CA GLU A 59 -0.79 6.96 19.13
C GLU A 59 -0.22 8.38 18.91
N ASN A 60 0.97 8.67 19.43
CA ASN A 60 1.59 9.99 19.27
C ASN A 60 1.79 10.36 17.80
N THR A 61 2.29 9.41 16.99
CA THR A 61 2.42 9.60 15.54
C THR A 61 1.08 10.01 14.94
N THR A 62 -0.02 9.33 15.29
CA THR A 62 -1.33 9.64 14.72
C THR A 62 -1.93 10.96 15.22
N ARG A 63 -1.56 11.43 16.41
CA ARG A 63 -1.91 12.78 16.88
C ARG A 63 -1.15 13.84 16.08
N ASP A 64 0.14 13.60 15.82
CA ASP A 64 0.96 14.49 15.00
C ASP A 64 0.43 14.61 13.57
N VAL A 65 -0.01 13.51 12.95
CA VAL A 65 -0.66 13.51 11.62
C VAL A 65 -1.82 14.51 11.52
N HIS A 66 -2.59 14.70 12.59
CA HIS A 66 -3.83 15.49 12.55
C HIS A 66 -3.70 16.90 13.14
N HIS A 67 -2.74 17.12 14.04
CA HIS A 67 -2.66 18.33 14.84
C HIS A 67 -1.37 19.12 14.66
N THR A 68 -0.38 18.57 13.96
CA THR A 68 0.90 19.26 13.73
C THR A 68 1.24 19.28 12.24
N ALA A 69 2.23 20.10 11.88
CA ALA A 69 2.89 19.99 10.59
C ALA A 69 3.95 18.90 10.69
N MET A 70 3.53 17.62 10.75
CA MET A 70 4.45 16.48 10.78
C MET A 70 5.47 16.61 9.63
N TYR A 71 6.74 16.30 9.90
CA TYR A 71 7.88 16.56 8.99
C TYR A 71 8.14 18.03 8.62
N GLY A 72 7.53 18.98 9.34
CA GLY A 72 7.54 20.38 8.92
C GLY A 72 6.78 20.58 7.60
N PHE A 73 5.75 19.77 7.34
CA PHE A 73 4.99 19.83 6.09
C PHE A 73 3.58 20.41 6.35
N SER A 74 3.36 21.65 5.93
CA SER A 74 2.05 22.27 5.86
C SER A 74 1.42 22.03 4.49
N LEU A 75 0.13 21.67 4.48
CA LEU A 75 -0.68 21.57 3.25
C LEU A 75 -1.14 22.95 2.75
N ASP A 76 -1.07 24.00 3.56
CA ASP A 76 -1.43 25.38 3.20
C ASP A 76 -0.27 26.13 2.54
N PHE A 77 0.62 25.42 1.82
CA PHE A 77 1.85 25.98 1.24
C PHE A 77 1.61 27.01 0.12
N CYS A 78 0.39 27.12 -0.41
CA CYS A 78 -0.02 28.08 -1.43
C CYS A 78 -0.88 29.25 -0.90
N GLU A 79 -1.17 29.28 0.41
CA GLU A 79 -2.01 30.32 1.02
C GLU A 79 -1.45 31.73 0.77
N GLU A 80 -0.14 31.91 0.87
CA GLU A 80 0.52 33.21 0.69
C GLU A 80 0.33 33.79 -0.73
N GLN A 81 0.35 32.94 -1.77
CA GLN A 81 0.20 33.40 -3.15
C GLN A 81 -1.26 33.56 -3.59
N THR A 82 -2.17 32.77 -3.01
CA THR A 82 -3.56 32.64 -3.49
C THR A 82 -4.58 33.29 -2.55
N GLY A 83 -4.20 33.56 -1.30
CA GLY A 83 -5.12 33.96 -0.23
C GLY A 83 -6.06 32.83 0.23
N GLN A 84 -5.82 31.59 -0.19
CA GLN A 84 -6.69 30.45 0.08
C GLN A 84 -5.94 29.31 0.76
N LYS A 85 -6.49 28.82 1.88
CA LYS A 85 -6.07 27.57 2.49
C LYS A 85 -6.61 26.38 1.70
N MET A 86 -5.89 25.26 1.77
CA MET A 86 -6.39 24.03 1.19
C MET A 86 -7.66 23.60 1.93
N ARG A 87 -8.72 23.25 1.21
CA ARG A 87 -10.00 22.85 1.82
C ARG A 87 -9.87 21.54 2.59
N ASP A 88 -10.62 21.40 3.68
CA ASP A 88 -10.57 20.22 4.56
C ASP A 88 -10.92 18.91 3.85
N VAL A 89 -11.81 18.98 2.86
CA VAL A 89 -12.16 17.85 1.98
C VAL A 89 -10.92 17.29 1.25
N CYS A 90 -10.02 18.16 0.77
CA CYS A 90 -8.77 17.71 0.18
C CYS A 90 -7.73 17.30 1.23
N LYS A 91 -7.57 18.08 2.32
CA LYS A 91 -6.64 17.76 3.42
C LYS A 91 -6.90 16.38 4.02
N LYS A 92 -8.17 15.98 4.12
CA LYS A 92 -8.59 14.66 4.60
C LYS A 92 -7.90 13.52 3.85
N HIS A 93 -7.74 13.62 2.53
CA HIS A 93 -7.07 12.59 1.74
C HIS A 93 -5.57 12.51 2.03
N PHE A 94 -4.91 13.67 2.16
CA PHE A 94 -3.50 13.72 2.57
C PHE A 94 -3.29 13.18 4.00
N HIS A 95 -4.21 13.42 4.93
CA HIS A 95 -4.14 12.81 6.26
C HIS A 95 -4.34 11.29 6.21
N ARG A 96 -5.24 10.78 5.35
CA ARG A 96 -5.43 9.33 5.16
C ARG A 96 -4.20 8.67 4.52
N ASP A 97 -3.62 9.32 3.52
CA ASP A 97 -2.37 8.89 2.90
C ASP A 97 -1.20 8.88 3.91
N LEU A 98 -1.11 9.90 4.77
CA LEU A 98 -0.10 9.91 5.84
C LEU A 98 -0.38 8.83 6.90
N CYS A 99 -1.64 8.58 7.27
CA CYS A 99 -2.00 7.44 8.12
C CYS A 99 -1.59 6.11 7.47
N PHE A 100 -1.86 5.91 6.18
CA PHE A 100 -1.42 4.72 5.46
C PHE A 100 0.10 4.60 5.52
N TYR A 101 0.82 5.66 5.16
CA TYR A 101 2.28 5.67 5.14
C TYR A 101 2.89 5.32 6.50
N GLU A 102 2.37 5.88 7.61
CA GLU A 102 2.91 5.61 8.94
C GLU A 102 2.44 4.29 9.55
N CYS A 103 1.21 3.87 9.26
CA CYS A 103 0.53 2.80 10.01
C CYS A 103 0.42 1.48 9.26
N GLU A 104 0.39 1.44 7.93
CA GLU A 104 0.11 0.22 7.17
C GLU A 104 1.25 -0.80 7.27
N PRO A 105 1.02 -1.99 7.86
CA PRO A 105 2.05 -3.02 7.93
C PRO A 105 2.17 -3.83 6.63
N ASN A 106 1.17 -3.88 5.76
CA ASN A 106 1.13 -4.75 4.59
C ASN A 106 1.79 -4.11 3.35
N ILE A 107 2.97 -3.50 3.53
CA ILE A 107 3.69 -2.80 2.46
C ILE A 107 4.97 -3.50 2.01
N GLY A 108 5.33 -4.62 2.65
CA GLY A 108 6.57 -5.38 2.43
C GLY A 108 6.98 -5.55 0.97
N PRO A 109 6.09 -5.99 0.05
CA PRO A 109 6.43 -6.21 -1.36
C PRO A 109 6.93 -4.97 -2.13
N TRP A 110 6.69 -3.76 -1.61
CA TRP A 110 7.03 -2.49 -2.29
C TRP A 110 8.11 -1.69 -1.56
N VAL A 111 8.70 -2.22 -0.49
CA VAL A 111 9.75 -1.53 0.27
C VAL A 111 11.03 -1.45 -0.55
N VAL A 112 11.57 -0.24 -0.68
CA VAL A 112 12.86 0.03 -1.34
C VAL A 112 13.76 0.86 -0.44
N LYS A 113 15.07 0.61 -0.52
CA LYS A 113 16.08 1.37 0.22
C LYS A 113 16.33 2.73 -0.42
N VAL A 114 16.47 3.75 0.40
CA VAL A 114 16.77 5.12 0.00
C VAL A 114 17.86 5.73 0.87
N LYS A 115 18.57 6.72 0.33
CA LYS A 115 19.59 7.49 1.05
C LYS A 115 19.01 8.85 1.48
N ARG A 116 18.07 8.87 2.44
CA ARG A 116 17.49 10.11 3.00
C ARG A 116 17.84 10.22 4.49
N LYS A 117 17.77 11.45 5.04
CA LYS A 117 18.10 11.70 6.45
C LYS A 117 17.07 11.13 7.42
N LEU A 118 15.78 11.24 7.08
CA LEU A 118 14.65 10.88 7.94
C LEU A 118 14.10 9.47 7.69
N SER A 119 14.57 8.80 6.64
CA SER A 119 14.07 7.51 6.20
C SER A 119 15.16 6.79 5.43
N LYS A 120 15.40 5.53 5.79
CA LYS A 120 16.27 4.62 5.02
C LYS A 120 15.46 3.77 4.06
N GLU A 121 14.15 3.71 4.25
CA GLU A 121 13.21 2.96 3.41
C GLU A 121 11.97 3.79 3.07
N ARG A 122 11.41 3.54 1.89
CA ARG A 122 10.09 4.01 1.46
C ARG A 122 9.40 2.88 0.71
N PHE A 123 8.11 3.01 0.44
CA PHE A 123 7.48 2.22 -0.60
C PHE A 123 7.56 2.91 -1.97
N PHE A 124 7.60 2.12 -3.04
CA PHE A 124 7.67 2.59 -4.42
C PHE A 124 6.75 1.76 -5.31
N GLU A 125 5.93 2.44 -6.11
CA GLU A 125 4.92 1.85 -6.99
C GLU A 125 3.96 0.85 -6.29
N ALA A 126 3.55 1.15 -5.05
CA ALA A 126 2.47 0.41 -4.41
C ALA A 126 1.16 0.58 -5.22
N PRO A 127 0.36 -0.49 -5.43
CA PRO A 127 -0.76 -0.47 -6.36
C PRO A 127 -1.96 0.23 -5.71
N LEU A 128 -2.12 1.53 -5.89
CA LEU A 128 -3.27 2.27 -5.38
C LEU A 128 -4.52 1.95 -6.21
N CYS A 129 -5.63 1.63 -5.55
CA CYS A 129 -6.91 1.45 -6.27
C CYS A 129 -7.32 2.72 -7.01
N GLU A 130 -7.77 2.56 -8.25
CA GLU A 130 -8.20 3.64 -9.13
C GLU A 130 -9.33 4.47 -8.52
N SER A 131 -10.31 3.86 -7.85
CA SER A 131 -11.37 4.61 -7.15
C SER A 131 -10.84 5.53 -6.05
N ASP A 132 -9.87 5.08 -5.26
CA ASP A 132 -9.30 5.89 -4.17
C ASP A 132 -8.52 7.08 -4.74
N CYS A 133 -7.73 6.84 -5.79
CA CYS A 133 -7.03 7.91 -6.48
C CYS A 133 -7.99 8.92 -7.12
N ASN A 134 -9.07 8.44 -7.76
CA ASN A 134 -10.05 9.31 -8.41
C ASN A 134 -10.81 10.19 -7.42
N ILE A 135 -11.21 9.67 -6.26
CA ILE A 135 -11.90 10.47 -5.24
C ILE A 135 -10.94 11.52 -4.67
N TRP A 136 -9.70 11.14 -4.37
CA TRP A 136 -8.68 12.08 -3.91
C TRP A 136 -8.48 13.23 -4.93
N TRP A 137 -8.33 12.88 -6.21
CA TRP A 137 -8.22 13.86 -7.28
C TRP A 137 -9.46 14.77 -7.39
N GLN A 138 -10.67 14.21 -7.39
CA GLN A 138 -11.91 14.98 -7.54
C GLN A 138 -12.06 16.03 -6.46
N ASP A 139 -11.71 15.68 -5.22
CA ASP A 139 -11.79 16.56 -4.06
C ASP A 139 -10.69 17.64 -4.06
N CYS A 140 -9.56 17.37 -4.73
CA CYS A 140 -8.37 18.24 -4.73
C CYS A 140 -8.11 19.01 -6.05
N ARG A 141 -8.75 18.68 -7.17
CA ARG A 141 -8.38 19.20 -8.51
C ARG A 141 -8.39 20.72 -8.66
N PHE A 142 -9.14 21.43 -7.81
CA PHE A 142 -9.22 22.89 -7.78
C PHE A 142 -8.40 23.54 -6.65
N GLU A 143 -7.71 22.74 -5.83
CA GLU A 143 -6.71 23.24 -4.89
C GLU A 143 -5.43 23.65 -5.64
N TYR A 144 -4.54 24.38 -4.98
CA TYR A 144 -3.35 24.95 -5.61
C TYR A 144 -2.07 24.19 -5.25
N ALA A 145 -1.22 23.92 -6.25
CA ALA A 145 0.13 23.39 -6.12
C ALA A 145 1.15 24.30 -6.79
N CYS A 146 2.38 24.33 -6.27
CA CYS A 146 3.51 25.06 -6.86
C CYS A 146 4.64 24.14 -7.34
N THR A 147 4.51 22.83 -7.14
CA THR A 147 5.44 21.82 -7.65
C THR A 147 4.73 20.48 -7.81
N PRO A 148 5.01 19.69 -8.87
CA PRO A 148 4.30 18.44 -9.13
C PRO A 148 4.76 17.28 -8.23
N ASN A 149 6.00 17.32 -7.74
CA ASN A 149 6.62 16.27 -6.94
C ASN A 149 7.04 16.85 -5.59
N TRP A 150 6.29 16.55 -4.53
CA TRP A 150 6.43 17.24 -3.26
C TRP A 150 7.69 16.85 -2.47
N PRO A 151 8.09 15.57 -2.41
CA PRO A 151 9.35 15.19 -1.76
C PRO A 151 10.60 15.85 -2.36
N ARG A 152 10.58 16.20 -3.65
CA ARG A 152 11.75 16.76 -4.35
C ARG A 152 11.65 18.27 -4.61
N GLY A 153 10.44 18.79 -4.75
CA GLY A 153 10.18 20.16 -5.17
C GLY A 153 10.28 21.17 -4.04
N PHE A 154 9.68 20.87 -2.88
CA PHE A 154 9.62 21.83 -1.77
C PHE A 154 10.99 22.17 -1.19
N LYS A 155 11.14 23.41 -0.72
CA LYS A 155 12.26 23.83 0.11
C LYS A 155 11.85 23.75 1.58
N PHE A 156 12.77 23.34 2.44
CA PHE A 156 12.54 23.26 3.87
C PHE A 156 13.42 24.29 4.59
N GLY A 157 12.80 25.14 5.39
CA GLY A 157 13.47 26.18 6.15
C GLY A 157 12.57 26.72 7.27
N GLY A 158 13.15 27.11 8.40
CA GLY A 158 12.37 27.62 9.55
C GLY A 158 11.33 26.64 10.08
N GLY A 159 11.54 25.33 9.89
CA GLY A 159 10.61 24.28 10.33
C GLY A 159 9.39 24.05 9.42
N LYS A 160 9.31 24.67 8.24
CA LYS A 160 8.21 24.45 7.29
C LYS A 160 8.69 24.25 5.84
N ASN A 161 7.86 23.60 5.04
CA ASN A 161 7.99 23.58 3.59
C ASN A 161 7.55 24.92 2.97
N SER A 162 8.19 25.32 1.87
CA SER A 162 7.81 26.46 1.06
C SER A 162 8.03 26.18 -0.43
N CYS A 163 7.19 26.81 -1.25
CA CYS A 163 7.25 26.71 -2.70
C CYS A 163 8.65 27.10 -3.23
N PRO A 164 9.14 26.46 -4.31
CA PRO A 164 10.36 26.88 -4.97
C PRO A 164 10.34 28.38 -5.32
N LYS A 165 11.51 29.02 -5.29
CA LYS A 165 11.63 30.41 -5.73
C LYS A 165 11.08 30.56 -7.15
N ASP A 166 10.32 31.63 -7.39
CA ASP A 166 9.72 31.98 -8.68
C ASP A 166 8.67 30.99 -9.21
N SER A 167 8.31 29.95 -8.45
CA SER A 167 7.18 29.07 -8.78
C SER A 167 5.85 29.77 -8.50
N LYS A 168 4.86 29.49 -9.35
CA LYS A 168 3.49 29.96 -9.20
C LYS A 168 2.61 28.84 -8.68
N CYS A 169 1.77 29.16 -7.71
CA CYS A 169 0.65 28.32 -7.31
C CYS A 169 -0.39 28.30 -8.42
N VAL A 170 -0.62 27.11 -8.98
CA VAL A 170 -1.63 26.84 -10.02
C VAL A 170 -2.57 25.75 -9.55
N PRO A 171 -3.82 25.70 -10.05
CA PRO A 171 -4.74 24.62 -9.73
C PRO A 171 -4.14 23.25 -10.04
N PHE A 172 -4.47 22.22 -9.24
CA PHE A 172 -3.98 20.85 -9.44
C PHE A 172 -4.29 20.34 -10.85
N HIS A 173 -5.46 20.66 -11.42
CA HIS A 173 -5.82 20.29 -12.80
C HIS A 173 -4.96 20.93 -13.90
N GLU A 174 -4.20 21.97 -13.57
CA GLU A 174 -3.18 22.55 -14.47
C GLU A 174 -1.80 21.93 -14.23
N MET A 175 -1.52 21.49 -13.00
CA MET A 175 -0.26 20.85 -12.61
C MET A 175 -0.15 19.39 -13.08
N TYR A 176 -1.24 18.64 -12.99
CA TYR A 176 -1.29 17.20 -13.24
C TYR A 176 -2.21 16.88 -14.41
N LYS A 177 -1.82 15.90 -15.23
CA LYS A 177 -2.56 15.54 -16.45
C LYS A 177 -3.94 14.92 -16.15
N ASN A 178 -4.02 14.11 -15.11
CA ASN A 178 -5.23 13.42 -14.65
C ASN A 178 -5.00 12.86 -13.23
N ALA A 179 -5.99 12.16 -12.68
CA ALA A 179 -5.90 11.54 -11.35
C ALA A 179 -4.70 10.61 -11.20
N SER A 180 -4.45 9.73 -12.18
CA SER A 180 -3.31 8.80 -12.11
C SER A 180 -1.96 9.50 -12.10
N ASP A 181 -1.81 10.54 -12.94
CA ASP A 181 -0.60 11.37 -12.94
C ASP A 181 -0.42 12.08 -11.59
N PHE A 182 -1.50 12.61 -11.00
CA PHE A 182 -1.46 13.19 -9.65
C PHE A 182 -1.00 12.20 -8.59
N CYS A 183 -1.68 11.06 -8.43
CA CYS A 183 -1.39 10.09 -7.38
C CYS A 183 0.03 9.50 -7.51
N SER A 184 0.52 9.33 -8.75
CA SER A 184 1.88 8.87 -8.99
C SER A 184 2.93 9.95 -8.73
N GLN A 185 2.69 11.21 -9.09
CA GLN A 185 3.73 12.24 -9.04
C GLN A 185 3.87 12.91 -7.68
N VAL A 186 2.74 13.16 -6.99
CA VAL A 186 2.70 13.98 -5.78
C VAL A 186 3.69 13.50 -4.72
N TRP A 187 3.83 12.18 -4.55
CA TRP A 187 4.74 11.53 -3.61
C TRP A 187 5.88 10.75 -4.28
N ASP A 188 6.36 11.19 -5.44
CA ASP A 188 7.55 10.64 -6.10
C ASP A 188 7.46 9.14 -6.41
N HIS A 189 6.36 8.74 -7.05
CA HIS A 189 6.04 7.35 -7.40
C HIS A 189 5.94 6.43 -6.18
N SER A 190 5.49 6.95 -5.03
CA SER A 190 5.00 6.11 -3.94
C SER A 190 3.88 5.20 -4.46
N TRP A 191 2.96 5.77 -5.23
CA TRP A 191 1.80 5.08 -5.76
C TRP A 191 1.90 4.82 -7.27
N LYS A 192 1.38 3.67 -7.67
CA LYS A 192 1.03 3.33 -9.04
C LYS A 192 -0.45 3.01 -9.08
N VAL A 193 -1.22 3.71 -9.90
CA VAL A 193 -2.67 3.47 -9.98
C VAL A 193 -2.96 2.16 -10.72
N VAL A 194 -3.85 1.36 -10.15
CA VAL A 194 -4.29 0.07 -10.65
C VAL A 194 -5.82 0.03 -10.60
N ARG A 195 -6.44 -0.54 -11.64
CA ARG A 195 -7.91 -0.69 -11.71
C ARG A 195 -8.45 -1.51 -10.55
N ASP A 196 -9.66 -1.19 -10.11
CA ASP A 196 -10.31 -1.85 -8.98
C ASP A 196 -10.64 -3.34 -9.22
N ASP A 197 -10.62 -3.81 -10.48
CA ASP A 197 -10.78 -5.23 -10.83
C ASP A 197 -9.48 -6.05 -10.67
N ARG A 198 -8.42 -5.42 -10.17
CA ARG A 198 -7.15 -6.02 -9.83
C ARG A 198 -6.87 -5.86 -8.33
N PRO A 199 -6.00 -6.70 -7.74
CA PRO A 199 -5.57 -6.49 -6.36
C PRO A 199 -4.88 -5.12 -6.22
N CYS A 200 -5.43 -4.25 -5.37
CA CYS A 200 -4.91 -2.91 -5.14
C CYS A 200 -5.15 -2.48 -3.68
N MET A 201 -4.28 -1.62 -3.18
CA MET A 201 -4.30 -1.04 -1.85
C MET A 201 -5.38 0.01 -1.72
N ARG A 202 -6.05 0.00 -0.56
CA ARG A 202 -7.02 0.98 -0.12
C ARG A 202 -6.33 1.96 0.83
N LEU A 203 -6.41 3.25 0.54
CA LEU A 203 -5.88 4.33 1.40
C LEU A 203 -6.65 4.44 2.72
N TRP A 204 -7.91 4.02 2.71
CA TRP A 204 -8.75 3.99 3.89
C TRP A 204 -9.79 2.88 3.77
N PHE A 205 -10.11 2.25 4.90
CA PHE A 205 -11.07 1.14 4.99
C PHE A 205 -11.78 1.17 6.35
N ASP A 206 -12.90 0.45 6.44
CA ASP A 206 -13.57 0.20 7.72
C ASP A 206 -12.81 -0.89 8.48
N GLY A 207 -12.11 -0.50 9.54
CA GLY A 207 -11.31 -1.41 10.37
C GLY A 207 -12.13 -2.50 11.08
N SER A 208 -13.46 -2.38 11.17
CA SER A 208 -14.32 -3.43 11.74
C SER A 208 -14.38 -4.69 10.85
N MET A 209 -14.12 -4.54 9.54
CA MET A 209 -14.10 -5.62 8.55
C MET A 209 -12.70 -6.21 8.35
N GLY A 210 -11.72 -5.76 9.13
CA GLY A 210 -10.30 -6.10 8.95
C GLY A 210 -9.62 -5.29 7.85
N ASN A 211 -8.29 -5.44 7.76
CA ASN A 211 -7.49 -4.71 6.78
C ASN A 211 -7.49 -5.46 5.42
N PRO A 212 -8.11 -4.90 4.36
CA PRO A 212 -8.14 -5.54 3.03
C PRO A 212 -6.75 -5.62 2.37
N ASN A 213 -5.82 -4.72 2.75
CA ASN A 213 -4.49 -4.62 2.16
C ASN A 213 -3.61 -5.85 2.47
N LYS A 214 -3.93 -6.59 3.54
CA LYS A 214 -3.25 -7.85 3.87
C LYS A 214 -3.29 -8.85 2.71
N LYS A 215 -4.46 -9.04 2.09
CA LYS A 215 -4.60 -9.97 0.97
C LYS A 215 -3.85 -9.49 -0.27
N VAL A 216 -3.82 -8.18 -0.49
CA VAL A 216 -3.09 -7.56 -1.60
C VAL A 216 -1.59 -7.84 -1.44
N ALA A 217 -1.01 -7.54 -0.28
CA ALA A 217 0.40 -7.81 -0.01
C ALA A 217 0.76 -9.29 -0.18
N GLN A 218 -0.08 -10.22 0.29
CA GLN A 218 0.12 -11.65 0.07
C GLN A 218 0.16 -12.02 -1.43
N LEU A 219 -0.76 -11.51 -2.24
CA LEU A 219 -0.84 -11.83 -3.67
C LEU A 219 0.41 -11.35 -4.44
N TYR A 220 0.87 -10.13 -4.15
CA TYR A 220 2.06 -9.58 -4.79
C TYR A 220 3.34 -10.21 -4.25
N GLY A 221 3.47 -10.35 -2.93
CA GLY A 221 4.67 -10.91 -2.30
C GLY A 221 4.89 -12.39 -2.60
N SER A 222 3.83 -13.16 -2.82
CA SER A 222 3.93 -14.56 -3.27
C SER A 222 4.05 -14.71 -4.79
N HIS A 223 4.17 -13.61 -5.53
CA HIS A 223 4.22 -13.60 -7.00
C HIS A 223 3.05 -14.35 -7.65
N MET A 224 1.85 -14.26 -7.07
CA MET A 224 0.63 -14.78 -7.70
C MET A 224 0.11 -13.83 -8.79
N VAL A 225 0.47 -12.55 -8.70
CA VAL A 225 0.18 -11.52 -9.70
C VAL A 225 1.45 -10.82 -10.19
N ASP A 226 1.38 -10.24 -11.38
CA ASP A 226 2.42 -9.36 -11.92
C ASP A 226 2.36 -7.97 -11.29
N LYS A 227 3.31 -7.09 -11.67
CA LYS A 227 3.37 -5.69 -11.19
C LYS A 227 2.16 -4.82 -11.57
N ASN A 228 1.26 -5.31 -12.40
CA ASN A 228 0.03 -4.64 -12.82
C ASN A 228 -1.22 -5.34 -12.23
N GLY A 229 -1.05 -6.37 -11.40
CA GLY A 229 -2.13 -7.11 -10.76
C GLY A 229 -2.77 -8.20 -11.63
N PHE A 230 -2.17 -8.58 -12.76
CA PHE A 230 -2.65 -9.71 -13.56
C PHE A 230 -2.16 -11.04 -12.96
N PRO A 231 -2.99 -12.10 -12.94
CA PRO A 231 -2.54 -13.41 -12.51
C PRO A 231 -1.35 -13.90 -13.33
N ASN A 232 -0.36 -14.50 -12.68
CA ASN A 232 0.74 -15.15 -13.38
C ASN A 232 0.29 -16.52 -13.94
N ASP A 233 0.60 -16.80 -15.21
CA ASP A 233 0.13 -17.98 -15.95
C ASP A 233 0.44 -19.33 -15.27
N ALA A 234 1.52 -19.40 -14.48
CA ALA A 234 1.90 -20.59 -13.73
C ALA A 234 0.86 -21.00 -12.66
N VAL A 235 0.08 -20.05 -12.12
CA VAL A 235 -0.96 -20.33 -11.11
C VAL A 235 -2.25 -20.80 -11.77
N ALA A 236 -2.62 -20.26 -12.93
CA ALA A 236 -3.81 -20.64 -13.68
C ALA A 236 -3.80 -22.13 -14.11
N ALA A 237 -2.62 -22.66 -14.43
CA ALA A 237 -2.46 -24.08 -14.78
C ALA A 237 -2.78 -25.02 -13.61
N THR A 238 -2.49 -24.63 -12.35
CA THR A 238 -2.69 -25.52 -11.20
C THR A 238 -4.16 -25.73 -10.82
N SER A 239 -5.02 -24.75 -11.07
CA SER A 239 -6.47 -24.87 -10.86
C SER A 239 -7.09 -25.88 -11.84
N SER A 240 -6.65 -25.81 -13.10
CA SER A 240 -7.13 -26.69 -14.18
C SER A 240 -6.69 -28.15 -13.98
N SER A 241 -5.47 -28.38 -13.49
CA SER A 241 -4.94 -29.72 -13.20
C SER A 241 -5.66 -30.42 -12.03
N LEU A 242 -6.08 -29.66 -11.01
CA LEU A 242 -6.86 -30.18 -9.89
C LEU A 242 -8.28 -30.59 -10.33
N GLN A 243 -8.91 -29.82 -11.21
CA GLN A 243 -10.21 -30.18 -11.79
C GLN A 243 -10.13 -31.46 -12.64
N LEU A 244 -9.06 -31.63 -13.42
CA LEU A 244 -8.82 -32.87 -14.19
C LEU A 244 -8.63 -34.09 -13.27
N LEU A 245 -7.87 -33.97 -12.18
CA LEU A 245 -7.67 -35.07 -11.21
C LEU A 245 -8.98 -35.48 -10.51
N PHE A 246 -9.87 -34.53 -10.20
CA PHE A 246 -11.20 -34.84 -9.65
C PHE A 246 -12.10 -35.55 -10.66
N ILE A 247 -12.06 -35.15 -11.94
CA ILE A 247 -12.85 -35.78 -13.00
C ILE A 247 -12.35 -37.21 -13.27
N PHE A 248 -11.03 -37.43 -13.32
CA PHE A 248 -10.46 -38.77 -13.47
C PHE A 248 -10.72 -39.65 -12.24
N GLY A 249 -10.66 -39.10 -11.02
CA GLY A 249 -11.00 -39.83 -9.80
C GLY A 249 -12.47 -40.27 -9.74
N ALA A 250 -13.40 -39.42 -10.19
CA ALA A 250 -14.83 -39.74 -10.25
C ALA A 250 -15.19 -40.74 -11.37
N MET A 251 -14.46 -40.74 -12.49
CA MET A 251 -14.63 -41.75 -13.54
C MET A 251 -14.06 -43.12 -13.13
N LEU A 252 -12.98 -43.16 -12.34
CA LEU A 252 -12.39 -44.43 -11.89
C LEU A 252 -13.27 -45.13 -10.84
N THR A 253 -13.97 -44.39 -9.99
CA THR A 253 -14.89 -44.95 -8.98
C THR A 253 -16.20 -45.49 -9.58
N THR A 254 -16.65 -44.94 -10.71
CA THR A 254 -17.84 -45.42 -11.43
C THR A 254 -17.58 -46.64 -12.32
N LEU A 255 -16.33 -46.88 -12.71
CA LEU A 255 -15.90 -48.09 -13.45
C LEU A 255 -15.60 -49.30 -12.56
N LEU A 256 -15.54 -49.09 -11.23
CA LEU A 256 -15.24 -50.12 -10.24
C LEU A 256 -16.46 -50.52 -9.38
N SER A 257 -17.67 -50.11 -9.79
CA SER A 257 -18.96 -50.47 -9.17
C SER A 257 -19.79 -51.36 -10.08
#